data_AF-A0AA35TPX9-F1
#
_entry.id   AF-A0AA35TPX9-F1
#
_cell.length_a   1.000
_cell.length_b   1.000
_cell.length_c   1.000
_cell.angle_alpha   90.00
_cell.angle_beta   90.00
_cell.angle_gamma   90.00
#
_symmetry.space_group_name_H-M   'P 1'
#
loop_
_entity.id
_entity.type
_entity.pdbx_description
1 polymer ?
#
loop_
_entity_poly.entity_id
_entity_poly.type
_entity_poly.pdbx_seq_one_letter_code
_entity_poly.pdbx_strand_id
1 'polypeptide(L)'
;MAEEPRERAESSATAPSPDSSGEDHQLRRRRRGLLRMYYGVENEQGKEQDNPVDIDKAGFQPPVFMEKILRECSLNELYKKEERMKREIQELDSNMQYLVYENHSKFIKASETIREMKDDFQRLEDDMTHLGSRMEVPSLSFSLSFSLFSFPLLLSLSSLSY
;
A
#
# COMPACT_ATOMS: atom_id res chain seq x y z
N MET A 1 2.11 -32.18 18.89
CA MET A 1 0.85 -31.73 19.51
C MET A 1 1.19 -31.01 20.79
N ALA A 2 1.25 -29.69 20.72
CA ALA A 2 1.23 -28.78 21.86
C ALA A 2 0.60 -27.48 21.33
N GLU A 3 -0.65 -27.25 21.71
CA GLU A 3 -1.34 -25.97 21.49
C GLU A 3 -0.90 -24.98 22.57
N GLU A 4 -0.65 -23.74 22.16
CA GLU A 4 -0.60 -22.57 23.04
C GLU A 4 -1.70 -21.58 22.59
N PRO A 5 -2.38 -20.89 23.54
CA PRO A 5 -3.67 -20.27 23.29
C PRO A 5 -3.51 -18.85 22.69
N ARG A 6 -4.34 -18.53 21.70
CA ARG A 6 -4.43 -17.19 21.11
C ARG A 6 -5.12 -16.23 22.08
N GLU A 7 -4.37 -15.28 22.64
CA GLU A 7 -4.96 -14.09 23.27
C GLU A 7 -5.66 -13.24 22.21
N ARG A 8 -6.96 -13.04 22.43
CA ARG A 8 -7.87 -12.26 21.61
C ARG A 8 -7.74 -10.80 22.04
N ALA A 9 -6.92 -10.02 21.35
CA ALA A 9 -6.98 -8.57 21.45
C ALA A 9 -8.28 -8.10 20.78
N GLU A 10 -9.25 -7.72 21.60
CA GLU A 10 -10.46 -7.00 21.16
C GLU A 10 -10.03 -5.61 20.67
N SER A 11 -9.82 -5.47 19.36
CA SER A 11 -9.78 -4.16 18.73
C SER A 11 -11.20 -3.62 18.67
N SER A 12 -11.47 -2.61 19.49
CA SER A 12 -12.66 -1.77 19.37
C SER A 12 -12.65 -1.12 17.99
N ALA A 13 -13.32 -1.77 17.03
CA ALA A 13 -13.64 -1.17 15.74
C ALA A 13 -14.68 -0.07 15.99
N THR A 14 -14.20 1.13 16.29
CA THR A 14 -15.01 2.35 16.18
C THR A 14 -15.44 2.45 14.73
N ALA A 15 -16.70 2.08 14.47
CA ALA A 15 -17.33 2.28 13.17
C ALA A 15 -17.27 3.79 12.82
N PRO A 16 -16.82 4.17 11.62
CA PRO A 16 -16.83 5.57 11.23
C PRO A 16 -18.28 6.04 11.08
N SER A 17 -18.59 7.17 11.72
CA SER A 17 -19.90 7.84 11.75
C SER A 17 -20.45 8.15 10.33
N PRO A 18 -21.78 8.27 10.13
CA PRO A 18 -22.41 8.11 8.82
C PRO A 18 -22.43 9.36 7.91
N ASP A 19 -21.96 10.52 8.38
CA ASP A 19 -22.41 11.81 7.83
C ASP A 19 -21.50 12.42 6.74
N SER A 20 -20.46 11.71 6.30
CA SER A 20 -19.61 12.10 5.14
C SER A 20 -19.66 11.11 3.98
N SER A 21 -20.66 10.21 3.98
CA SER A 21 -20.71 9.01 3.15
C SER A 21 -21.05 9.24 1.66
N GLY A 22 -21.62 10.40 1.31
CA GLY A 22 -22.11 10.69 -0.05
C GLY A 22 -21.00 10.95 -1.08
N GLU A 23 -19.99 11.74 -0.71
CA GLU A 23 -18.90 12.14 -1.61
C GLU A 23 -17.89 11.00 -1.80
N ASP A 24 -17.57 10.28 -0.73
CA ASP A 24 -16.68 9.11 -0.76
C ASP A 24 -17.25 7.96 -1.60
N HIS A 25 -18.57 7.73 -1.55
CA HIS A 25 -19.22 6.74 -2.41
C HIS A 25 -19.11 7.11 -3.89
N GLN A 26 -19.26 8.38 -4.24
CA GLN A 26 -19.11 8.85 -5.62
C GLN A 26 -17.65 8.78 -6.10
N LEU A 27 -16.70 9.18 -5.28
CA LEU A 27 -15.26 9.05 -5.55
C LEU A 27 -14.82 7.59 -5.71
N ARG A 28 -15.35 6.68 -4.89
CA ARG A 28 -15.10 5.23 -5.01
C ARG A 28 -15.71 4.67 -6.30
N ARG A 29 -16.92 5.09 -6.69
CA ARG A 29 -17.53 4.69 -7.97
C ARG A 29 -16.71 5.20 -9.16
N ARG A 30 -16.28 6.46 -9.13
CA ARG A 30 -15.43 7.05 -10.19
C ARG A 30 -14.08 6.34 -10.29
N ARG A 31 -13.39 6.09 -9.17
CA ARG A 31 -12.13 5.31 -9.17
C ARG A 31 -12.30 3.91 -9.72
N ARG A 32 -13.38 3.20 -9.32
CA ARG A 32 -13.69 1.88 -9.86
C ARG A 32 -13.96 1.92 -11.37
N GLY A 33 -14.68 2.94 -11.85
CA GLY A 33 -14.90 3.16 -13.28
C GLY A 33 -13.61 3.43 -14.05
N LEU A 34 -12.73 4.29 -13.52
CA LEU A 34 -11.46 4.61 -14.17
C LEU A 34 -10.52 3.40 -14.22
N LEU A 35 -10.44 2.64 -13.12
CA LEU A 35 -9.63 1.43 -13.04
C LEU A 35 -10.13 0.38 -14.06
N ARG A 36 -11.45 0.27 -14.20
CA ARG A 36 -12.09 -0.60 -15.19
C ARG A 36 -11.71 -0.22 -16.63
N MET A 37 -11.68 1.08 -16.95
CA MET A 37 -11.23 1.59 -18.25
C MET A 37 -9.74 1.34 -18.49
N TYR A 38 -8.91 1.49 -17.45
CA TYR A 38 -7.45 1.30 -17.55
C TYR A 38 -7.06 -0.16 -17.82
N TYR A 39 -7.76 -1.11 -17.20
CA TYR A 39 -7.53 -2.54 -17.40
C TYR A 39 -8.37 -3.16 -18.52
N GLY A 40 -9.15 -2.37 -19.26
CA GLY A 40 -9.97 -2.87 -20.37
C GLY A 40 -10.99 -3.92 -19.95
N VAL A 41 -11.47 -3.89 -18.70
CA VAL A 41 -12.52 -4.81 -18.19
C VAL A 41 -13.88 -4.31 -18.69
N GLU A 42 -14.02 -4.21 -20.01
CA GLU A 42 -15.31 -4.19 -20.67
C GLU A 42 -15.86 -5.62 -20.64
N ASN A 43 -17.16 -5.78 -20.52
CA ASN A 43 -17.77 -7.10 -20.42
C ASN A 43 -17.46 -7.91 -21.69
N GLU A 44 -16.54 -8.88 -21.61
CA GLU A 44 -16.34 -9.91 -22.63
C GLU A 44 -17.51 -10.92 -22.70
N GLN A 45 -18.73 -10.46 -22.44
CA GLN A 45 -19.97 -11.20 -22.68
C GLN A 45 -20.56 -10.89 -24.06
N GLY A 46 -19.76 -10.30 -24.95
CA GLY A 46 -20.11 -10.10 -26.36
C GLY A 46 -19.44 -11.16 -27.21
N LYS A 47 -19.99 -12.38 -27.26
CA LYS A 47 -19.73 -13.44 -28.26
C LYS A 47 -18.46 -13.22 -29.09
N GLU A 48 -17.27 -13.30 -28.50
CA GLU A 48 -16.09 -13.49 -29.31
C GLU A 48 -16.28 -14.83 -30.01
N GLN A 49 -16.28 -14.81 -31.34
CA GLN A 49 -16.36 -16.02 -32.12
C GLN A 49 -15.19 -16.89 -31.66
N ASP A 50 -15.52 -18.02 -31.05
CA ASP A 50 -14.57 -18.99 -30.53
C ASP A 50 -13.82 -19.55 -31.75
N ASN A 51 -12.77 -18.86 -32.17
CA ASN A 51 -12.03 -19.17 -33.38
C ASN A 51 -11.09 -20.32 -33.02
N PRO A 52 -11.34 -21.56 -33.51
CA PRO A 52 -10.56 -22.72 -33.11
C PRO A 52 -9.11 -22.70 -33.61
N VAL A 53 -8.76 -21.68 -34.40
CA VAL A 53 -7.46 -21.47 -35.04
C VAL A 53 -6.67 -20.35 -34.37
N ASP A 54 -7.29 -19.57 -33.49
CA ASP A 54 -6.62 -18.47 -32.80
C ASP A 54 -5.90 -19.01 -31.55
N ILE A 55 -4.57 -18.87 -31.50
CA ILE A 55 -3.72 -19.43 -30.43
C ILE A 55 -3.89 -18.66 -29.12
N ASP A 56 -4.29 -17.39 -29.20
CA ASP A 56 -4.37 -16.49 -28.03
C ASP A 56 -5.72 -16.56 -27.32
N LYS A 57 -6.67 -17.35 -27.85
CA LYS A 57 -8.07 -17.44 -27.37
C LYS A 57 -8.35 -18.76 -26.65
N ALA A 58 -9.33 -18.72 -25.74
CA ALA A 58 -9.65 -19.86 -24.88
C ALA A 58 -10.20 -21.10 -25.64
N GLY A 59 -10.84 -20.93 -26.80
CA GLY A 59 -11.30 -22.04 -27.64
C GLY A 59 -10.31 -22.53 -28.68
N PHE A 60 -9.02 -22.25 -28.51
CA PHE A 60 -7.98 -22.77 -29.39
C PHE A 60 -8.05 -24.30 -29.50
N GLN A 61 -8.10 -24.84 -30.73
CA GLN A 61 -8.06 -26.26 -30.99
C GLN A 61 -6.78 -26.62 -31.76
N PRO A 62 -5.77 -27.19 -31.09
CA PRO A 62 -4.51 -27.59 -31.71
C PRO A 62 -4.66 -28.44 -32.99
N PRO A 63 -5.54 -29.46 -33.07
CA PRO A 63 -5.62 -30.29 -34.27
C PRO A 63 -6.15 -29.52 -35.49
N VAL A 64 -7.13 -28.64 -35.30
CA VAL A 64 -7.73 -27.83 -36.39
C VAL A 64 -6.72 -26.79 -36.89
N PHE A 65 -6.00 -26.15 -35.98
CA PHE A 65 -4.92 -25.22 -36.31
C PHE A 65 -3.79 -25.89 -37.10
N MET A 66 -3.36 -27.08 -36.66
CA MET A 66 -2.30 -27.84 -37.33
C MET A 66 -2.73 -28.29 -38.72
N GLU A 67 -3.94 -28.81 -38.87
CA GLU A 67 -4.47 -29.21 -40.17
C GLU A 67 -4.52 -28.02 -41.14
N LYS A 68 -4.97 -26.85 -40.67
CA LYS A 68 -5.00 -25.63 -41.47
C LYS A 68 -3.60 -25.21 -41.92
N ILE A 69 -2.63 -25.15 -41.00
CA ILE A 69 -1.27 -24.71 -41.31
C ILE A 69 -0.57 -25.67 -42.27
N LEU A 70 -0.73 -26.98 -42.10
CA LEU A 70 -0.13 -27.97 -43.00
C LEU A 70 -0.73 -27.93 -44.41
N ARG A 71 -1.99 -27.52 -44.55
CA ARG A 71 -2.66 -27.36 -45.85
C ARG A 71 -2.32 -26.03 -46.53
N GLU A 72 -2.17 -24.95 -45.76
CA GLU A 72 -2.08 -23.58 -46.29
C GLU A 72 -0.65 -23.03 -46.37
N CYS A 73 0.31 -23.57 -45.60
CA CYS A 73 1.68 -23.05 -45.55
C CYS A 73 2.67 -23.96 -46.28
N SER A 74 3.62 -23.33 -46.99
CA SER A 74 4.81 -24.01 -47.50
C SER A 74 5.80 -24.33 -46.39
N LEU A 75 6.73 -25.26 -46.64
CA LEU A 75 7.76 -25.66 -45.66
C LEU A 75 8.61 -24.48 -45.16
N ASN A 76 8.94 -23.52 -46.04
CA ASN A 76 9.72 -22.34 -45.66
C ASN A 76 8.92 -21.40 -44.74
N GLU A 77 7.63 -21.23 -45.02
CA GLU A 77 6.73 -20.43 -44.18
C GLU A 77 6.52 -21.09 -42.82
N LEU A 78 6.41 -22.42 -42.79
CA LEU A 78 6.31 -23.18 -41.55
C LEU A 78 7.56 -23.01 -40.68
N TYR A 79 8.75 -23.10 -41.29
CA TYR A 79 10.01 -22.87 -40.60
C TYR A 79 10.11 -21.45 -40.01
N LYS A 80 9.76 -20.42 -40.80
CA LYS A 80 9.71 -19.03 -40.31
C LYS A 80 8.68 -18.84 -39.20
N LYS A 81 7.54 -19.53 -39.28
CA LYS A 81 6.49 -19.47 -38.26
C LYS A 81 6.95 -20.12 -36.96
N GLU A 82 7.65 -21.25 -37.03
CA GLU A 82 8.29 -21.89 -35.88
C GLU A 82 9.32 -20.95 -35.22
N GLU A 83 10.21 -20.34 -36.00
CA GLU A 83 11.24 -19.44 -35.48
C GLU A 83 10.63 -18.18 -34.83
N ARG A 84 9.56 -17.63 -35.42
CA ARG A 84 8.82 -16.52 -34.82
C ARG A 84 8.17 -16.95 -33.51
N MET A 85 7.45 -18.07 -33.48
CA MET A 85 6.79 -18.56 -32.27
C MET A 85 7.79 -18.82 -31.14
N LYS A 86 8.97 -19.38 -31.46
CA LYS A 86 10.05 -19.54 -30.47
C LYS A 86 10.49 -18.20 -29.88
N ARG A 87 10.64 -17.16 -30.70
CA ARG A 87 10.99 -15.82 -30.22
C ARG A 87 9.89 -15.20 -29.37
N GLU A 88 8.64 -15.31 -29.80
CA GLU A 88 7.47 -14.82 -29.06
C GLU A 88 7.36 -15.49 -27.68
N ILE A 89 7.59 -16.80 -27.59
CA ILE A 89 7.62 -17.52 -26.30
C ILE A 89 8.70 -16.94 -25.37
N GLN A 90 9.91 -16.71 -25.88
CA GLN A 90 11.01 -16.16 -25.09
C GLN A 90 10.74 -14.71 -24.65
N GLU A 91 10.14 -13.91 -25.53
CA GLU A 91 9.76 -12.54 -25.24
C GLU A 91 8.64 -12.47 -24.20
N LEU A 92 7.60 -13.30 -24.34
CA LEU A 92 6.51 -13.38 -23.37
C LEU A 92 7.01 -13.82 -21.99
N ASP A 93 7.91 -14.80 -21.91
CA ASP A 93 8.53 -15.21 -20.65
C ASP A 93 9.34 -14.07 -20.01
N SER A 94 10.18 -13.41 -20.82
CA SER A 94 10.98 -12.26 -20.35
C SER A 94 10.11 -11.10 -19.87
N ASN A 95 9.02 -10.80 -20.60
CA ASN A 95 8.07 -9.76 -20.24
C ASN A 95 7.32 -10.10 -18.96
N MET A 96 6.90 -11.36 -18.79
CA MET A 96 6.27 -11.83 -17.55
C MET A 96 7.23 -11.65 -16.36
N GLN A 97 8.48 -12.06 -16.49
CA GLN A 97 9.50 -11.89 -15.45
C GLN A 97 9.74 -10.41 -15.14
N TYR A 98 9.83 -9.57 -16.16
CA TYR A 98 10.01 -8.12 -16.01
C TYR A 98 8.83 -7.49 -15.25
N LEU A 99 7.59 -7.83 -15.60
CA LEU A 99 6.39 -7.33 -14.92
C LEU A 99 6.37 -7.68 -13.44
N VAL A 100 6.68 -8.93 -13.11
CA VAL A 100 6.77 -9.42 -11.73
C VAL A 100 7.87 -8.66 -10.98
N TYR A 101 9.05 -8.51 -11.58
CA TYR A 101 10.15 -7.76 -11.00
C TYR A 101 9.79 -6.29 -10.74
N GLU A 102 9.27 -5.59 -11.75
CA GLU A 102 8.86 -4.18 -11.63
C GLU A 102 7.82 -3.99 -10.52
N ASN A 103 6.83 -4.87 -10.45
CA ASN A 103 5.78 -4.78 -9.44
C ASN A 103 6.33 -5.00 -8.03
N HIS A 104 7.13 -6.05 -7.83
CA HIS A 104 7.74 -6.32 -6.53
C HIS A 104 8.73 -5.23 -6.12
N SER A 105 9.52 -4.70 -7.06
CA SER A 105 10.42 -3.57 -6.82
C SER A 105 9.65 -2.34 -6.33
N LYS A 106 8.53 -2.02 -6.96
CA LYS A 106 7.63 -0.93 -6.51
C LYS A 106 7.05 -1.18 -5.13
N PHE A 107 6.62 -2.41 -4.83
CA PHE A 107 6.07 -2.76 -3.51
C PHE A 107 7.13 -2.63 -2.40
N ILE A 108 8.35 -3.12 -2.66
CA ILE A 108 9.47 -3.02 -1.72
C ILE A 108 9.79 -1.55 -1.45
N LYS A 109 9.93 -0.73 -2.50
CA LYS A 109 10.19 0.72 -2.37
C LYS A 109 9.09 1.42 -1.57
N ALA A 110 7.81 1.14 -1.87
CA ALA A 110 6.70 1.72 -1.13
C ALA A 110 6.73 1.32 0.36
N SER A 111 7.07 0.06 0.66
CA SER A 111 7.22 -0.40 2.05
C SER A 111 8.40 0.25 2.76
N GLU A 112 9.51 0.48 2.06
CA GLU A 112 10.68 1.20 2.58
C GLU A 112 10.33 2.66 2.89
N THR A 113 9.65 3.35 1.96
CA THR A 113 9.16 4.72 2.19
C THR A 113 8.23 4.80 3.40
N ILE A 114 7.32 3.84 3.60
CA ILE A 114 6.45 3.81 4.79
C ILE A 114 7.28 3.65 6.08
N ARG A 115 8.34 2.84 6.04
CA ARG A 115 9.23 2.65 7.18
C ARG A 115 10.01 3.93 7.49
N GLU A 116 10.57 4.58 6.48
CA GLU A 116 11.26 5.87 6.62
C GLU A 116 10.32 6.94 7.19
N MET A 117 9.11 7.06 6.66
CA MET A 117 8.09 7.99 7.17
C MET A 117 7.75 7.75 8.64
N LYS A 118 7.72 6.48 9.07
CA LYS A 118 7.47 6.12 10.48
C LYS A 118 8.63 6.55 11.37
N ASP A 119 9.86 6.28 10.95
CA ASP A 119 11.06 6.65 11.70
C ASP A 119 11.19 8.18 11.83
N ASP A 120 10.85 8.92 10.76
CA ASP A 120 10.81 10.38 10.78
C ASP A 120 9.72 10.93 11.71
N PHE A 121 8.53 10.31 11.72
CA PHE A 121 7.45 10.70 12.63
C PHE A 121 7.83 10.49 14.10
N GLN A 122 8.51 9.37 14.40
CA GLN A 122 8.98 9.09 15.75
C GLN A 122 9.96 10.16 16.23
N ARG A 123 10.90 10.58 15.37
CA ARG A 123 11.85 11.67 15.70
C ARG A 123 11.13 13.00 15.95
N LEU A 124 10.12 13.32 15.15
CA LEU A 124 9.33 14.53 15.33
C LEU A 124 8.58 14.52 16.68
N GLU A 125 8.02 13.37 17.07
CA GLU A 125 7.37 13.17 18.36
C GLU A 125 8.37 13.37 19.52
N ASP A 126 9.56 12.78 19.42
CA ASP A 126 10.64 12.94 20.40
C ASP A 126 11.06 14.42 20.53
N ASP A 127 11.18 15.14 19.42
CA ASP A 127 11.51 16.57 19.43
C ASP A 127 10.39 17.42 20.07
N MET A 128 9.12 17.12 19.79
CA MET A 128 7.98 17.82 20.39
C MET A 128 7.85 17.54 21.88
N THR A 129 8.05 16.30 22.32
CA THR A 129 8.01 15.95 23.75
C THR A 129 9.17 16.59 24.52
N HIS A 130 10.36 16.64 23.93
CA HIS A 130 11.50 17.34 24.51
C HIS A 130 11.28 18.86 24.58
N LEU A 131 10.67 19.46 23.55
CA LEU A 131 10.28 20.88 23.57
C LEU A 131 9.23 21.16 24.65
N GLY A 132 8.16 20.36 24.74
CA GLY A 132 7.12 20.49 25.77
C GLY A 132 7.71 20.42 27.18
N SER A 133 8.57 19.43 27.42
CA SER A 133 9.28 19.28 28.69
C SER A 133 10.11 20.53 29.03
N ARG A 134 10.83 21.11 28.06
CA ARG A 134 11.59 22.36 28.27
C ARG A 134 10.68 23.56 28.56
N MET A 135 9.48 23.62 28.01
CA MET A 135 8.53 24.71 28.24
C MET A 135 7.79 24.61 29.59
N GLU A 136 7.74 23.42 30.21
CA GLU A 136 7.19 23.24 31.56
C GLU A 136 8.14 23.74 32.66
N VAL A 137 9.46 23.66 32.47
CA VAL A 137 10.47 24.07 33.47
C VAL A 137 10.36 25.56 33.88
N PRO A 138 10.16 26.53 32.96
CA PRO A 138 9.89 27.93 33.31
C PRO A 138 8.65 28.14 34.18
N SER A 139 7.61 27.32 34.02
CA SER A 139 6.39 27.43 34.84
C SER A 139 6.61 26.99 36.28
N LEU A 140 7.38 25.91 36.47
CA LEU A 140 7.75 25.41 37.79
C LEU A 140 8.70 26.37 38.51
N SER A 141 9.68 26.94 37.80
CA SER A 141 10.60 27.94 38.37
C SER A 141 9.87 29.25 38.70
N PHE A 142 8.90 29.67 37.89
CA PHE A 142 8.02 30.80 38.18
C PHE A 142 7.14 30.51 39.41
N SER A 143 6.53 29.32 39.51
CA SER A 143 5.74 28.95 40.70
C SER A 143 6.57 28.87 41.97
N LEU A 144 7.79 28.33 41.89
CA LEU A 144 8.70 28.23 43.03
C LEU A 144 9.20 29.62 43.46
N SER A 145 9.54 30.49 42.52
CA SER A 145 9.94 31.87 42.82
C SER A 145 8.77 32.70 43.35
N PHE A 146 7.55 32.51 42.81
CA PHE A 146 6.32 33.10 43.35
C PHE A 146 6.05 32.62 44.79
N SER A 147 6.16 31.31 45.05
CA SER A 147 6.06 30.75 46.40
C SER A 147 7.10 31.34 47.35
N LEU A 148 8.38 31.38 46.96
CA LEU A 148 9.48 31.92 47.78
C LEU A 148 9.34 33.42 48.03
N PHE A 149 8.79 34.18 47.08
CA PHE A 149 8.59 35.63 47.21
C PHE A 149 7.25 36.00 47.90
N SER A 150 6.26 35.10 47.88
CA SER A 150 4.93 35.32 48.47
C SER A 150 4.83 34.89 49.94
N PHE A 151 5.86 34.27 50.54
CA PHE A 151 5.93 34.06 51.99
C PHE A 151 6.43 35.34 52.69
N PRO A 152 5.60 36.02 53.50
CA PRO A 152 6.04 37.21 54.21
C PRO A 152 6.93 36.79 55.39
N LEU A 153 8.18 37.27 55.39
CA LEU A 153 8.97 37.75 56.54
C LEU A 153 8.48 37.32 57.95
N LEU A 154 8.45 36.01 58.25
CA LEU A 154 8.05 35.47 59.56
C LEU A 154 9.24 34.97 60.38
N LEU A 155 10.33 35.74 60.35
CA LEU A 155 11.50 35.57 61.22
C LEU A 155 11.93 36.92 61.81
N SER A 156 11.00 37.67 62.41
CA SER A 156 11.31 38.93 63.13
C SER A 156 11.02 38.89 64.64
N LEU A 157 10.52 37.80 65.23
CA LEU A 157 10.00 37.86 66.62
C LEU A 157 10.42 36.68 67.51
N SER A 158 11.70 36.30 67.50
CA SER A 158 12.23 35.36 68.51
C SER A 158 13.62 35.72 69.04
N SER A 159 13.97 37.02 69.09
CA SER A 159 15.10 37.49 69.90
C SER A 159 14.75 38.82 70.60
N LEU A 160 13.77 38.75 71.49
CA LEU A 160 13.60 39.75 72.55
C LEU A 160 13.08 39.04 73.81
N SER A 161 13.96 38.29 74.45
CA SER A 161 13.79 37.86 75.83
C SER A 161 15.16 37.63 76.45
N TYR A 162 15.79 38.70 76.90
CA TYR A 162 16.45 38.81 78.21
C TYR A 162 16.72 40.28 78.53
#